data_AF-A0A7X1NY77-F1
#
_entry.id   AF-A0A7X1NY77-F1
#
_cell.length_a   1.000
_cell.length_b   1.000
_cell.length_c   1.000
_cell.angle_alpha   90.00
_cell.angle_beta   90.00
_cell.angle_gamma   90.00
#
_symmetry.space_group_name_H-M   'P 1'
#
loop_
_entity.id
_entity.type
_entity.pdbx_description
1 polymer ?
#
loop_
_entity_poly.entity_id
_entity_poly.type
_entity_poly.pdbx_seq_one_letter_code
_entity_poly.pdbx_strand_id
1 'polypeptide(L)'
;MLGLLAGLILAVPLLLVGGYFWQAGLDLGSPPSSREWTRLCAKGHEDIYCKAAYQVVEREVSGPVVLLYPGVTGDRDLTASLIVWKGRYPNVKELDALVRANLFAASELRTGEMRSLDGQVRRVTCGLPDQQAACQVGHLRVIPSTVPRTPEDGAVYRLISSSGGPEFLLPAGSSR
;
A
#
# COMPACT_ATOMS: atom_id res chain seq x y z
N MET A 1 -14.52 -1.16 51.80
CA MET A 1 -13.58 -0.60 50.80
C MET A 1 -12.50 -1.63 50.44
N LEU A 2 -12.87 -2.72 49.75
CA LEU A 2 -11.87 -3.70 49.25
C LEU A 2 -12.25 -4.25 47.86
N GLY A 3 -13.54 -4.24 47.48
CA GLY A 3 -13.99 -4.70 46.16
C GLY A 3 -13.69 -3.75 44.98
N LEU A 4 -13.49 -2.45 45.25
CA LEU A 4 -13.25 -1.44 44.20
C LEU A 4 -11.81 -1.46 43.65
N LEU A 5 -10.84 -1.96 44.41
CA LEU A 5 -9.44 -2.07 43.98
C LEU A 5 -9.18 -3.31 43.13
N ALA A 6 -9.97 -4.39 43.32
CA ALA A 6 -9.80 -5.63 42.57
C ALA A 6 -10.26 -5.54 41.11
N GLY A 7 -11.31 -4.75 40.82
CA GLY A 7 -11.80 -4.55 39.45
C GLY A 7 -10.84 -3.76 38.56
N LEU A 8 -10.08 -2.83 39.14
CA LEU A 8 -9.13 -1.98 38.40
C LEU A 8 -7.86 -2.75 38.01
N ILE A 9 -7.42 -3.70 38.84
CA ILE A 9 -6.20 -4.50 38.59
C ILE A 9 -6.43 -5.55 37.49
N LEU A 10 -7.67 -6.01 37.27
CA LEU A 10 -8.01 -6.96 36.19
C LEU A 10 -8.45 -6.28 34.90
N ALA A 11 -9.04 -5.08 34.96
CA ALA A 11 -9.47 -4.35 33.76
C ALA A 11 -8.31 -3.69 33.01
N VAL A 12 -7.28 -3.20 33.72
CA VAL A 12 -6.13 -2.52 33.10
C VAL A 12 -5.28 -3.47 32.22
N PRO A 13 -4.93 -4.71 32.63
CA PRO A 13 -4.24 -5.65 31.76
C PRO A 13 -5.09 -6.06 30.55
N LEU A 14 -6.40 -6.23 30.70
CA LEU A 14 -7.29 -6.60 29.60
C LEU A 14 -7.48 -5.47 28.58
N LEU A 15 -7.52 -4.21 29.02
CA LEU A 15 -7.51 -3.04 28.14
C LEU A 15 -6.13 -2.81 27.48
N LEU A 16 -5.04 -3.11 28.19
CA LEU A 16 -3.69 -3.06 27.61
C LEU A 16 -3.44 -4.19 26.61
N VAL A 17 -3.97 -5.39 26.86
CA VAL A 17 -3.92 -6.53 25.92
C VAL A 17 -4.83 -6.25 24.71
N GLY A 18 -6.03 -5.71 24.91
CA GLY A 18 -6.90 -5.27 23.81
C GLY A 18 -6.32 -4.12 22.98
N GLY A 19 -5.59 -3.20 23.61
CA GLY A 19 -4.84 -2.14 22.93
C GLY A 19 -3.58 -2.65 22.21
N TYR A 20 -2.92 -3.68 22.74
CA TYR A 20 -1.76 -4.31 22.10
C TYR A 20 -2.14 -5.08 20.83
N PHE A 21 -3.33 -5.65 20.75
CA PHE A 21 -3.82 -6.28 19.52
C PHE A 21 -4.22 -5.27 18.44
N TRP A 22 -4.47 -4.00 18.79
CA TRP A 22 -4.80 -2.96 17.80
C TRP A 22 -3.56 -2.37 17.10
N GLN A 23 -2.36 -2.56 17.68
CA GLN A 23 -1.08 -2.20 17.05
C GLN A 23 -0.26 -3.41 16.56
N ALA A 24 -0.79 -4.63 16.71
CA ALA A 24 -0.11 -5.87 16.32
C ALA A 24 0.02 -6.09 14.78
N GLY A 25 -0.24 -5.06 13.96
CA GLY A 25 -0.18 -5.13 12.50
C GLY A 25 1.12 -4.63 11.86
N LEU A 26 2.04 -3.98 12.59
CA LEU A 26 3.12 -3.19 11.96
C LEU A 26 4.54 -3.32 12.53
N ASP A 27 4.76 -4.09 13.60
CA ASP A 27 6.12 -4.26 14.19
C ASP A 27 6.68 -5.70 14.11
N LEU A 28 5.95 -6.61 13.47
CA LEU A 28 6.54 -7.86 12.95
C LEU A 28 7.02 -7.52 11.55
N GLY A 29 8.35 -7.46 11.35
CA GLY A 29 8.99 -6.84 10.20
C GLY A 29 8.29 -7.04 8.86
N SER A 30 8.28 -5.98 8.04
CA SER A 30 7.63 -5.96 6.72
C SER A 30 7.87 -7.28 5.98
N PRO A 31 6.81 -7.99 5.57
CA PRO A 31 6.96 -9.27 4.89
C PRO A 31 7.85 -9.09 3.65
N PRO A 32 8.74 -10.06 3.37
CA PRO A 32 9.68 -9.94 2.26
C PRO A 32 8.96 -9.93 0.90
N SER A 33 7.80 -10.58 0.81
CA SER A 33 7.01 -10.71 -0.41
C SER A 33 5.87 -9.69 -0.50
N SER A 34 5.75 -9.07 -1.67
CA SER A 34 4.62 -8.21 -2.07
C SER A 34 3.25 -8.91 -1.97
N ARG A 35 3.19 -10.22 -2.25
CA ARG A 35 1.95 -11.01 -2.14
C ARG A 35 1.56 -11.24 -0.70
N GLU A 36 2.54 -11.57 0.14
CA GLU A 36 2.30 -11.70 1.57
C GLU A 36 1.91 -10.35 2.19
N TRP A 37 2.58 -9.28 1.78
CA TRP A 37 2.25 -7.91 2.17
C TRP A 37 0.79 -7.56 1.85
N THR A 38 0.34 -7.77 0.60
CA THR A 38 -1.05 -7.46 0.20
C THR A 38 -2.07 -8.32 0.94
N ARG A 39 -1.76 -9.60 1.19
CA ARG A 39 -2.61 -10.49 1.98
C ARG A 39 -2.74 -10.03 3.43
N LEU A 40 -1.64 -9.64 4.06
CA LEU A 40 -1.65 -9.12 5.44
C LEU A 40 -2.36 -7.77 5.50
N CYS A 41 -2.12 -6.88 4.55
CA CYS A 41 -2.81 -5.60 4.50
C CYS A 41 -4.33 -5.78 4.36
N ALA A 42 -4.79 -6.69 3.49
CA ALA A 42 -6.22 -6.97 3.32
C ALA A 42 -6.88 -7.60 4.56
N LYS A 43 -6.11 -8.26 5.43
CA LYS A 43 -6.60 -8.85 6.68
C LYS A 43 -6.61 -7.86 7.85
N GLY A 44 -5.59 -7.01 7.94
CA GLY A 44 -5.40 -6.09 9.06
C GLY A 44 -6.24 -4.83 9.00
N HIS A 45 -6.71 -4.45 7.80
CA HIS A 45 -7.30 -3.14 7.55
C HIS A 45 -8.73 -3.20 7.00
N GLU A 46 -9.56 -2.22 7.35
CA GLU A 46 -10.80 -1.92 6.63
C GLU A 46 -10.52 -1.34 5.24
N ASP A 47 -9.27 -0.95 4.96
CA ASP A 47 -8.79 -0.37 3.71
C ASP A 47 -9.27 -1.11 2.45
N ILE A 48 -10.12 -0.41 1.71
CA ILE A 48 -10.67 -0.85 0.43
C ILE A 48 -9.59 -1.03 -0.64
N TYR A 49 -8.50 -0.27 -0.57
CA TYR A 49 -7.40 -0.39 -1.51
C TYR A 49 -6.65 -1.69 -1.29
N CYS A 50 -6.30 -2.05 -0.05
CA CYS A 50 -5.62 -3.31 0.23
C CYS A 50 -6.45 -4.54 -0.12
N LYS A 51 -7.76 -4.49 0.11
CA LYS A 51 -8.68 -5.56 -0.34
C LYS A 51 -8.68 -5.70 -1.86
N ALA A 52 -8.74 -4.59 -2.60
CA ALA A 52 -8.66 -4.61 -4.06
C ALA A 52 -7.28 -5.08 -4.56
N ALA A 53 -6.19 -4.60 -3.94
CA ALA A 53 -4.82 -5.00 -4.25
C ALA A 53 -4.63 -6.52 -4.11
N TYR A 54 -5.08 -7.09 -3.00
CA TYR A 54 -5.05 -8.53 -2.79
C TYR A 54 -5.82 -9.29 -3.88
N GLN A 55 -7.04 -8.84 -4.23
CA GLN A 55 -7.84 -9.50 -5.26
C GLN A 55 -7.20 -9.44 -6.65
N VAL A 56 -6.66 -8.29 -7.07
CA VAL A 56 -6.00 -8.15 -8.37
C VAL A 56 -4.73 -8.99 -8.43
N VAL A 57 -3.90 -8.96 -7.38
CA VAL A 57 -2.64 -9.72 -7.33
C VAL A 57 -2.88 -11.24 -7.39
N GLU A 58 -3.87 -11.76 -6.67
CA GLU A 58 -4.21 -13.19 -6.67
C GLU A 58 -4.84 -13.65 -8.01
N ARG A 59 -5.58 -12.78 -8.70
CA ARG A 59 -6.30 -13.15 -9.93
C ARG A 59 -5.50 -12.98 -11.21
N GLU A 60 -4.65 -11.96 -11.27
CA GLU A 60 -4.08 -11.50 -12.55
C GLU A 60 -2.56 -11.65 -12.65
N VAL A 61 -1.87 -11.80 -11.52
CA VAL A 61 -0.40 -11.83 -11.50
C VAL A 61 0.05 -13.26 -11.21
N SER A 62 0.84 -13.85 -12.11
CA SER A 62 1.50 -15.16 -11.89
C SER A 62 2.97 -15.06 -11.46
N GLY A 63 3.64 -13.94 -11.72
CA GLY A 63 5.06 -13.71 -11.42
C GLY A 63 5.29 -12.74 -10.25
N PRO A 64 6.52 -12.21 -10.08
CA PRO A 64 6.78 -11.17 -9.10
C PRO A 64 6.02 -9.88 -9.46
N VAL A 65 5.69 -9.10 -8.44
CA VAL A 65 4.97 -7.85 -8.61
C VAL A 65 5.55 -6.74 -7.76
N VAL A 66 5.65 -5.56 -8.36
CA VAL A 66 5.88 -4.31 -7.65
C VAL A 66 4.53 -3.68 -7.37
N LEU A 67 4.27 -3.33 -6.11
CA LEU A 67 3.13 -2.53 -5.69
C LEU A 67 3.61 -1.15 -5.23
N LEU A 68 3.03 -0.10 -5.82
CA LEU A 68 3.08 1.25 -5.24
C LEU A 68 1.90 1.40 -4.29
N TYR A 69 2.20 1.46 -2.99
CA TYR A 69 1.21 1.68 -1.95
C TYR A 69 1.05 3.20 -1.72
N PRO A 70 -0.19 3.73 -1.79
CA PRO A 70 -0.48 5.13 -1.49
C PRO A 70 0.00 5.52 -0.09
N GLY A 71 0.61 6.70 0.07
CA GLY A 71 1.31 7.12 1.29
C GLY A 71 0.46 7.53 2.47
N VAL A 72 -0.87 7.46 2.33
CA VAL A 72 -1.81 7.88 3.36
C VAL A 72 -1.83 6.84 4.48
N THR A 73 -1.29 7.22 5.64
CA THR A 73 -1.25 6.36 6.82
C THR A 73 -2.64 6.34 7.46
N GLY A 74 -3.36 5.25 7.25
CA GLY A 74 -4.66 5.00 7.88
C GLY A 74 -5.80 4.93 6.87
N ASP A 75 -6.65 3.92 7.04
CA ASP A 75 -7.72 3.53 6.12
C ASP A 75 -8.67 4.70 5.78
N ARG A 76 -8.88 5.61 6.73
CA ARG A 76 -9.77 6.77 6.56
C ARG A 76 -9.20 7.81 5.60
N ASP A 77 -7.91 8.09 5.66
CA ASP A 77 -7.30 9.16 4.86
C ASP A 77 -7.12 8.72 3.41
N LEU A 78 -6.81 7.44 3.18
CA LEU A 78 -6.82 6.86 1.85
C LEU A 78 -8.22 6.84 1.25
N THR A 79 -9.21 6.38 2.01
CA THR A 79 -10.61 6.40 1.55
C THR A 79 -11.08 7.82 1.22
N ALA A 80 -10.74 8.81 2.05
CA ALA A 80 -11.04 10.22 1.80
C ALA A 80 -10.37 10.73 0.50
N SER A 81 -9.09 10.42 0.29
CA SER A 81 -8.35 10.81 -0.91
C SER A 81 -8.96 10.21 -2.18
N LEU A 82 -9.42 8.95 -2.10
CA LEU A 82 -10.12 8.28 -3.20
C LEU A 82 -11.49 8.91 -3.49
N ILE A 83 -12.23 9.29 -2.44
CA ILE A 83 -13.51 10.00 -2.58
C ILE A 83 -13.29 11.37 -3.21
N VAL A 84 -12.28 12.13 -2.78
CA VAL A 84 -11.96 13.44 -3.36
C VAL A 84 -11.62 13.31 -4.85
N TRP A 85 -10.81 12.31 -5.22
CA TRP A 85 -10.48 12.06 -6.61
C TRP A 85 -11.73 11.71 -7.45
N LYS A 86 -12.64 10.88 -6.93
CA LYS A 86 -13.82 10.42 -7.68
C LYS A 86 -15.05 11.32 -7.55
N GLY A 87 -15.09 12.24 -6.60
CA GLY A 87 -16.28 12.95 -6.16
C GLY A 87 -17.31 12.07 -5.43
N ARG A 88 -17.02 10.78 -5.22
CA ARG A 88 -17.89 9.79 -4.55
C ARG A 88 -17.08 8.59 -4.10
N TYR A 89 -17.69 7.70 -3.32
CA TYR A 89 -17.08 6.41 -3.02
C TYR A 89 -16.78 5.62 -4.31
N PRO A 90 -15.53 5.14 -4.53
CA PRO A 90 -15.19 4.36 -5.71
C PRO A 90 -15.86 2.99 -5.67
N ASN A 91 -16.31 2.49 -6.82
CA ASN A 91 -16.82 1.12 -6.91
C ASN A 91 -15.67 0.11 -7.10
N VAL A 92 -15.97 -1.19 -7.01
CA VAL A 92 -14.97 -2.27 -7.12
C VAL A 92 -14.18 -2.20 -8.43
N LYS A 93 -14.84 -1.96 -9.57
CA LYS A 93 -14.14 -1.89 -10.87
C LYS A 93 -13.17 -0.71 -10.94
N GLU A 94 -13.53 0.41 -10.32
CA GLU A 94 -12.67 1.60 -10.25
C GLU A 94 -11.48 1.38 -9.32
N LEU A 95 -11.68 0.69 -8.20
CA LEU A 95 -10.59 0.27 -7.30
C LEU A 95 -9.64 -0.70 -8.00
N ASP A 96 -10.16 -1.71 -8.70
CA ASP A 96 -9.33 -2.65 -9.46
C ASP A 96 -8.51 -1.91 -10.54
N ALA A 97 -9.12 -0.97 -11.26
CA ALA A 97 -8.43 -0.16 -12.26
C ALA A 97 -7.32 0.70 -11.63
N LEU A 98 -7.60 1.29 -10.46
CA LEU A 98 -6.60 2.05 -9.71
C LEU A 98 -5.45 1.18 -9.26
N VAL A 99 -5.73 0.02 -8.70
CA VAL A 99 -4.72 -0.96 -8.29
C VAL A 99 -3.86 -1.37 -9.48
N ARG A 100 -4.46 -1.72 -10.62
CA ARG A 100 -3.69 -2.07 -11.84
C ARG A 100 -2.78 -0.94 -12.30
N ALA A 101 -3.19 0.31 -12.15
CA ALA A 101 -2.35 1.47 -12.48
C ALA A 101 -1.11 1.63 -11.59
N ASN A 102 -1.13 1.01 -10.40
CA ASN A 102 -0.09 1.09 -9.37
C ASN A 102 0.66 -0.24 -9.17
N LEU A 103 0.39 -1.26 -10.00
CA LEU A 103 1.08 -2.54 -10.02
C LEU A 103 1.95 -2.67 -11.27
N PHE A 104 3.13 -3.29 -11.14
CA PHE A 104 4.02 -3.61 -12.25
C PHE A 104 4.47 -5.06 -12.16
N ALA A 105 4.43 -5.81 -13.26
CA ALA A 105 4.90 -7.19 -13.32
C ALA A 105 6.45 -7.23 -13.35
N ALA A 106 7.07 -7.02 -12.18
CA ALA A 106 8.52 -6.95 -11.99
C ALA A 106 8.89 -7.33 -10.55
N SER A 107 10.17 -7.64 -10.31
CA SER A 107 10.71 -7.88 -8.98
C SER A 107 10.93 -6.60 -8.18
N GLU A 108 11.30 -5.51 -8.86
CA GLU A 108 11.68 -4.22 -8.27
C GLU A 108 11.48 -3.09 -9.31
N LEU A 109 11.45 -1.84 -8.85
CA LEU A 109 11.49 -0.69 -9.75
C LEU A 109 12.89 -0.53 -10.33
N ARG A 110 12.96 -0.23 -11.64
CA ARG A 110 14.22 0.02 -12.35
C ARG A 110 14.11 1.29 -13.16
N THR A 111 15.21 2.04 -13.24
CA THR A 111 15.28 3.23 -14.08
C THR A 111 15.00 2.87 -15.54
N GLY A 112 14.10 3.61 -16.17
CA GLY A 112 13.67 3.38 -17.55
C GLY A 112 12.16 3.48 -17.72
N GLU A 113 11.64 2.83 -18.75
CA GLU A 113 10.21 2.72 -18.99
C GLU A 113 9.69 1.39 -18.43
N MET A 114 8.70 1.46 -17.54
CA MET A 114 8.04 0.30 -16.97
C MET A 114 6.55 0.35 -17.27
N ARG A 115 5.95 -0.79 -17.61
CA ARG A 115 4.53 -0.88 -17.90
C ARG A 115 3.75 -1.29 -16.65
N SER A 116 2.78 -0.51 -16.24
CA SER A 116 1.83 -0.89 -15.19
C SER A 116 0.82 -1.93 -15.72
N LEU A 117 0.15 -2.66 -14.83
CA LEU A 117 -0.81 -3.71 -15.22
C LEU A 117 -2.02 -3.16 -15.98
N ASP A 118 -2.34 -1.87 -15.84
CA ASP A 118 -3.36 -1.20 -16.66
C ASP A 118 -2.89 -0.89 -18.10
N GLY A 119 -1.66 -1.29 -18.45
CA GLY A 119 -1.07 -1.13 -19.77
C GLY A 119 -0.37 0.20 -19.99
N GLN A 120 -0.44 1.17 -19.06
CA GLN A 120 0.26 2.45 -19.22
C GLN A 120 1.78 2.31 -19.09
N VAL A 121 2.53 3.03 -19.92
CA VAL A 121 3.98 3.15 -19.79
C VAL A 121 4.30 4.28 -18.82
N ARG A 122 5.09 3.99 -17.80
CA ARG A 122 5.53 4.93 -16.76
C ARG A 122 7.04 5.09 -16.85
N ARG A 123 7.49 6.35 -16.83
CA ARG A 123 8.91 6.64 -16.66
C ARG A 123 9.28 6.52 -15.19
N VAL A 124 10.30 5.72 -14.92
CA VAL A 124 10.85 5.45 -13.61
C VAL A 124 12.28 5.97 -13.55
N THR A 125 12.59 6.73 -12.50
CA THR A 125 13.94 7.21 -12.21
C THR A 125 14.30 6.82 -10.78
N CYS A 126 15.17 5.83 -10.61
CA CYS A 126 15.66 5.41 -9.30
C CYS A 126 17.03 6.02 -9.00
N GLY A 127 17.38 6.14 -7.71
CA GLY A 127 18.63 6.77 -7.28
C GLY A 127 18.55 8.30 -7.32
N LEU A 128 17.55 8.87 -6.63
CA LEU A 128 17.35 10.32 -6.61
C LEU A 128 18.50 11.02 -5.86
N PRO A 129 18.88 12.26 -6.25
CA PRO A 129 20.05 12.96 -5.68
C PRO A 129 19.99 13.16 -4.17
N ASP A 130 18.78 13.31 -3.62
CA ASP A 130 18.52 13.52 -2.19
C ASP A 130 18.19 12.23 -1.44
N GLN A 131 17.84 11.14 -2.13
CA GLN A 131 17.51 9.84 -1.56
C GLN A 131 17.85 8.70 -2.51
N GLN A 132 18.98 8.04 -2.28
CA GLN A 132 19.49 6.99 -3.17
C GLN A 132 18.58 5.76 -3.27
N ALA A 133 17.83 5.44 -2.20
CA ALA A 133 16.86 4.34 -2.20
C ALA A 133 15.51 4.71 -2.84
N ALA A 134 15.29 5.99 -3.16
CA ALA A 134 14.03 6.45 -3.72
C ALA A 134 13.97 6.28 -5.24
N CYS A 135 12.75 6.07 -5.72
CA CYS A 135 12.41 6.11 -7.14
C CYS A 135 11.31 7.15 -7.38
N GLN A 136 11.38 7.83 -8.51
CA GLN A 136 10.31 8.66 -9.04
C GLN A 136 9.55 7.89 -10.11
N VAL A 137 8.22 7.87 -10.02
CA VAL A 137 7.31 7.24 -11.00
C VAL A 137 6.22 8.25 -11.34
N GLY A 138 6.35 8.90 -12.51
CA GLY A 138 5.49 10.04 -12.85
C GLY A 138 5.64 11.18 -11.83
N HIS A 139 4.53 11.58 -11.20
CA HIS A 139 4.49 12.61 -10.15
C HIS A 139 4.73 12.06 -8.74
N LEU A 140 4.88 10.73 -8.58
CA LEU A 140 5.09 10.10 -7.29
C LEU A 140 6.57 9.92 -6.98
N ARG A 141 6.96 10.13 -5.73
CA ARG A 141 8.25 9.73 -5.19
C ARG A 141 8.04 8.65 -4.13
N VAL A 142 8.68 7.51 -4.32
CA VAL A 142 8.46 6.30 -3.51
C VAL A 142 9.77 5.73 -2.99
N ILE A 143 9.73 5.03 -1.85
CA ILE A 143 10.84 4.23 -1.31
C ILE A 143 10.43 2.78 -1.06
N PRO A 144 11.37 1.83 -1.14
CA PRO A 144 11.09 0.45 -0.77
C PRO A 144 10.61 0.37 0.67
N SER A 145 9.48 -0.31 0.86
CA SER A 145 8.89 -0.65 2.15
C SER A 145 9.15 -2.12 2.52
N THR A 146 9.47 -2.95 1.53
CA THR A 146 9.93 -4.34 1.70
C THR A 146 11.32 -4.49 1.09
N VAL A 147 12.08 -5.45 1.60
CA VAL A 147 13.35 -5.88 1.02
C VAL A 147 13.15 -7.31 0.52
N PRO A 148 12.96 -7.51 -0.80
CA PRO A 148 12.75 -8.84 -1.37
C PRO A 148 13.95 -9.74 -1.05
N ARG A 149 13.72 -10.99 -0.64
CA ARG A 149 14.82 -11.95 -0.41
C ARG A 149 15.20 -12.66 -1.70
N THR A 150 14.22 -12.84 -2.57
CA THR A 150 14.35 -13.43 -3.90
C THR A 150 13.65 -12.53 -4.93
N PRO A 151 14.06 -12.55 -6.21
CA PRO A 151 13.35 -11.81 -7.27
C PRO A 151 11.84 -12.08 -7.33
N GLU A 152 11.43 -13.28 -6.98
CA GLU A 152 10.06 -13.82 -7.03
C GLU A 152 9.15 -13.19 -5.97
N ASP A 153 9.73 -12.66 -4.89
CA ASP A 153 9.00 -12.01 -3.81
C ASP A 153 8.29 -10.73 -4.30
N GLY A 154 8.83 -10.07 -5.33
CA GLY A 154 8.41 -8.72 -5.71
C GLY A 154 8.68 -7.70 -4.60
N ALA A 155 8.27 -6.45 -4.80
CA ALA A 155 8.58 -5.36 -3.87
C ALA A 155 7.37 -4.46 -3.62
N VAL A 156 7.25 -3.94 -2.40
CA VAL A 156 6.29 -2.88 -2.09
C VAL A 156 7.06 -1.58 -1.91
N TYR A 157 6.62 -0.54 -2.58
CA TYR A 157 7.13 0.81 -2.41
C TYR A 157 6.05 1.67 -1.78
N ARG A 158 6.41 2.43 -0.76
CA ARG A 158 5.54 3.42 -0.13
C ARG A 158 5.82 4.80 -0.69
N LEU A 159 4.79 5.61 -0.86
CA LEU A 159 4.92 7.00 -1.24
C LEU A 159 5.58 7.82 -0.11
N ILE A 160 6.41 8.78 -0.50
CA ILE A 160 6.99 9.81 0.40
C ILE A 160 6.42 11.17 0.05
N SER A 161 6.31 11.47 -1.25
CA SER A 161 5.80 12.75 -1.71
C SER A 161 5.20 12.65 -3.11
N SER A 162 4.35 13.62 -3.44
CA SER A 162 3.70 13.78 -4.73
C SER A 162 3.92 15.22 -5.21
N SER A 163 4.35 15.42 -6.46
CA SER A 163 4.65 16.75 -7.03
C SER A 163 3.39 17.47 -7.55
N GLY A 164 2.33 17.54 -6.75
CA GLY A 164 1.09 18.26 -7.08
C GLY A 164 -0.03 17.41 -7.72
N GLY A 165 0.05 16.09 -7.58
CA GLY A 165 -0.98 15.14 -8.02
C GLY A 165 -1.55 14.29 -6.88
N PRO A 166 -2.50 13.39 -7.18
CA PRO A 166 -3.00 12.43 -6.19
C PRO A 166 -1.88 11.52 -5.68
N GLU A 167 -2.04 10.92 -4.50
CA GLU A 167 -1.06 10.03 -3.86
C GLU A 167 -0.99 8.62 -4.48
N PHE A 168 -1.39 8.50 -5.74
CA PHE A 168 -1.45 7.27 -6.52
C PHE A 168 -1.38 7.60 -8.01
N LEU A 169 -0.98 6.60 -8.81
CA LEU A 169 -1.06 6.68 -10.27
C LEU A 169 -2.52 6.53 -10.71
N LEU A 170 -2.93 7.32 -11.69
CA LEU A 170 -4.29 7.28 -12.22
C LEU A 170 -4.44 6.19 -13.31
N PRO A 171 -5.58 5.48 -13.36
CA PRO A 171 -5.89 4.50 -14.42
C PRO A 171 -5.96 5.13 -15.81
N ALA A 172 -5.77 4.30 -16.84
CA ALA A 172 -5.86 4.74 -18.23
C ALA A 172 -7.24 5.34 -18.52
N GLY A 173 -7.28 6.48 -19.23
CA GLY A 173 -8.54 7.16 -19.56
C GLY A 173 -9.18 7.94 -18.41
N SER A 174 -8.49 8.09 -17.28
CA SER A 174 -8.95 8.95 -16.19
C SER A 174 -8.59 10.42 -16.48
N SER A 175 -9.52 11.22 -17.00
CA SER A 175 -9.44 12.68 -16.89
C SER A 175 -10.12 13.15 -15.60
N ARG A 176 -9.69 14.29 -15.05
CA ARG A 176 -10.44 14.99 -14.00
C ARG A 176 -11.79 15.45 -14.54
#